data_AF-A0A800IRV0-F1
#
_entry.id   AF-A0A800IRV0-F1
#
_cell.length_a   1.000
_cell.length_b   1.000
_cell.length_c   1.000
_cell.angle_alpha   90.00
_cell.angle_beta   90.00
_cell.angle_gamma   90.00
#
_symmetry.space_group_name_H-M   'P 1'
#
loop_
_entity.id
_entity.type
_entity.pdbx_description
1 polymer ?
#
loop_
_entity_poly.entity_id
_entity_poly.type
_entity_poly.pdbx_seq_one_letter_code
_entity_poly.pdbx_strand_id
1 'polypeptide(L)' 'MCVQNPYNLPGRSLEEDMIPLCRSEGVGIMVYSPLSLGFLSGFYGLDTPPPAATYWANRLDRYF' A
#
# COMPACT_ATOMS: atom_id res chain seq x y z
N MET A 1 12.29 -1.76 19.24
CA MET A 1 12.27 -2.70 18.09
C MET A 1 10.97 -2.46 17.33
N CYS A 2 10.99 -2.53 15.99
CA CYS A 2 9.79 -2.31 15.15
C CYS A 2 9.72 -3.34 14.03
N VAL A 3 8.50 -3.57 13.51
CA VAL A 3 8.25 -4.38 12.32
C VAL A 3 8.10 -3.49 11.08
N GLN A 4 8.44 -4.01 9.90
CA GLN A 4 8.32 -3.31 8.62
C GLN A 4 7.41 -4.08 7.67
N ASN A 5 6.26 -3.50 7.34
CA ASN A 5 5.21 -4.16 6.57
C ASN A 5 4.54 -3.20 5.57
N PRO A 6 3.95 -3.70 4.48
CA PRO A 6 3.22 -2.86 3.55
C PRO A 6 1.89 -2.48 4.18
N TYR A 7 1.58 -1.18 4.17
CA TYR A 7 0.28 -0.70 4.59
C TYR A 7 -0.07 0.55 3.79
N ASN A 8 -1.23 0.53 3.13
CA ASN A 8 -1.74 1.65 2.34
C ASN A 8 -3.26 1.52 2.23
N LEU A 9 -3.92 2.53 1.68
CA LEU A 9 -5.39 2.58 1.66
C LEU A 9 -6.06 1.36 1.00
N PRO A 10 -5.58 0.82 -0.14
CA PRO A 10 -6.14 -0.42 -0.70
C PRO A 10 -5.61 -1.71 -0.02
N GLY A 11 -4.42 -1.68 0.58
CA GLY A 11 -3.78 -2.84 1.22
C GLY A 11 -3.77 -2.71 2.75
N ARG A 12 -4.86 -3.14 3.38
CA ARG A 12 -5.12 -2.97 4.82
C ARG A 12 -5.16 -4.27 5.64
N SER A 13 -4.62 -5.37 5.10
CA SER A 13 -4.65 -6.70 5.75
C SER A 13 -4.01 -6.73 7.14
N LEU A 14 -3.12 -5.78 7.45
CA LEU A 14 -2.47 -5.68 8.76
C LEU A 14 -3.43 -5.33 9.91
N GLU A 15 -4.62 -4.79 9.62
CA GLU A 15 -5.56 -4.34 10.65
C GLU A 15 -6.19 -5.48 11.43
N GLU A 16 -6.33 -6.65 10.82
CA GLU A 16 -7.00 -7.81 11.42
C GLU A 16 -6.14 -8.41 12.54
N ASP A 17 -4.85 -8.63 12.28
CA ASP A 17 -3.98 -9.40 13.20
C ASP A 17 -2.77 -8.60 13.70
N MET A 18 -1.95 -8.05 12.78
CA MET A 18 -0.64 -7.51 13.13
C MET A 18 -0.71 -6.22 13.93
N ILE A 19 -1.60 -5.30 13.58
CA ILE A 19 -1.74 -4.01 14.28
C ILE A 19 -2.18 -4.22 15.75
N PRO A 20 -3.23 -5.02 16.03
CA PRO A 20 -3.61 -5.36 17.41
C PRO A 20 -2.46 -6.01 18.20
N LEU A 21 -1.75 -6.97 17.61
CA LEU A 21 -0.62 -7.65 18.25
C LEU A 21 0.53 -6.69 18.57
N CYS A 22 0.96 -5.89 17.59
CA CYS A 22 2.04 -4.92 17.81
C CYS A 22 1.68 -3.92 18.91
N ARG A 23 0.39 -3.54 18.98
CA ARG A 23 -0.11 -2.66 20.04
C ARG A 23 -0.10 -3.33 21.42
N SER A 24 -0.45 -4.62 21.53
CA SER A 24 -0.40 -5.33 22.82
C SER A 24 1.02 -5.51 23.34
N GLU A 25 1.97 -5.77 22.43
CA GLU A 25 3.37 -6.04 22.78
C GLU A 25 4.25 -4.78 22.89
N GLY A 26 3.68 -3.58 22.67
CA GLY A 26 4.44 -2.33 22.68
C GLY A 26 5.48 -2.23 21.54
N VAL A 27 5.22 -2.89 20.42
CA VAL A 27 6.10 -2.91 19.23
C VAL A 27 5.63 -1.84 18.24
N GLY A 28 6.57 -1.02 17.76
CA GLY A 28 6.28 -0.02 16.72
C GLY A 28 6.10 -0.66 15.34
N ILE A 29 5.30 -0.03 14.48
CA ILE A 29 5.11 -0.42 13.08
C ILE A 29 5.69 0.67 12.18
N MET A 30 6.60 0.29 11.29
CA MET A 30 7.08 1.15 10.22
C MET A 30 6.48 0.68 8.89
N VAL A 31 5.78 1.58 8.22
CA VAL A 31 5.08 1.27 6.97
C VAL A 31 6.02 1.46 5.79
N TYR A 32 6.02 0.50 4.86
CA TYR A 32 6.56 0.70 3.51
C TYR A 32 5.44 0.69 2.46
N SER A 33 5.74 1.24 1.29
CA SER A 33 4.77 1.41 0.20
C SER A 33 3.47 2.13 0.58
N PRO A 34 3.50 3.24 1.35
CA PRO A 34 2.28 3.94 1.79
C PRO A 34 1.47 4.51 0.61
N LEU A 35 2.13 4.79 -0.52
CA LEU A 35 1.48 5.31 -1.73
C LEU A 35 1.05 4.22 -2.72
N SER A 36 1.15 2.94 -2.36
CA SER A 36 0.85 1.80 -3.24
C SER A 36 1.51 1.96 -4.63
N LEU A 37 2.85 2.07 -4.63
CA LEU A 37 3.65 2.25 -5.86
C LEU A 37 3.21 3.47 -6.70
N GLY A 38 2.84 4.57 -6.04
CA GLY A 38 2.40 5.81 -6.68
C GLY A 38 0.92 5.87 -7.01
N PHE A 39 0.14 4.81 -6.81
CA PHE A 39 -1.30 4.83 -7.05
C PHE A 39 -2.02 5.94 -6.27
N LEU A 40 -1.62 6.15 -5.01
CA LEU A 40 -2.20 7.16 -4.13
C LEU A 40 -1.48 8.53 -4.23
N SER A 41 -0.59 8.74 -5.21
CA SER A 41 0.11 10.04 -5.35
C SER A 41 -0.70 11.10 -6.11
N GLY A 42 -1.82 10.72 -6.74
CA GLY A 42 -2.59 11.59 -7.63
C GLY A 42 -1.99 11.73 -9.04
N PHE A 43 -0.89 11.02 -9.34
CA PHE A 43 -0.27 11.03 -10.67
C PHE A 43 -1.10 10.31 -11.75
N TYR A 44 -1.91 9.33 -11.34
CA TYR A 44 -2.77 8.55 -12.25
C TYR A 44 -4.19 9.11 -12.25
N GLY A 45 -4.68 9.51 -13.43
CA GLY A 45 -6.08 9.92 -13.62
C GLY A 45 -6.99 8.71 -13.91
N LEU A 46 -8.29 8.84 -13.62
CA LEU A 46 -9.28 7.78 -13.85
C LEU A 46 -9.53 7.50 -15.34
N ASP A 47 -9.62 8.56 -16.14
CA ASP A 47 -9.96 8.47 -17.57
C ASP A 47 -8.73 8.40 -18.49
N THR A 48 -7.53 8.45 -17.90
CA THR A 48 -6.26 8.40 -18.63
C THR A 48 -5.51 7.13 -18.26
N PRO A 49 -5.12 6.32 -19.25
CA PRO A 49 -4.32 5.14 -18.96
C PRO A 49 -2.98 5.55 -18.32
N PRO A 50 -2.46 4.77 -17.36
CA PRO A 50 -1.15 5.00 -16.77
C PRO A 50 -0.07 5.10 -17.86
N PRO A 51 0.91 6.01 -17.74
CA PRO A 51 1.98 6.11 -18.73
C PRO A 51 2.73 4.79 -18.87
N ALA A 52 3.00 4.35 -20.11
CA ALA A 52 3.49 3.00 -20.45
C ALA A 52 4.75 2.55 -19.67
N ALA A 53 5.61 3.48 -19.28
CA ALA A 53 6.84 3.20 -18.53
C ALA A 53 6.62 3.04 -17.00
N THR A 54 5.38 3.10 -16.52
CA THR A 54 5.07 3.03 -15.09
C THR A 54 4.58 1.63 -14.70
N TYR A 55 4.75 1.29 -13.41
CA TYR A 55 4.32 -0.01 -12.87
C TYR A 55 2.85 -0.31 -13.17
N TRP A 56 1.98 0.69 -13.03
CA TRP A 56 0.54 0.55 -13.21
C TRP A 56 0.11 0.38 -14.66
N ALA A 57 0.94 0.70 -15.65
CA ALA A 57 0.60 0.46 -17.05
C ALA A 57 0.44 -1.03 -17.41
N ASN A 58 1.05 -1.93 -16.63
CA ASN A 58 1.08 -3.36 -16.92
C ASN A 58 0.32 -4.21 -15.89
N ARG A 59 -0.42 -3.60 -14.95
CA ARG A 59 -1.03 -4.31 -13.79
C ARG A 59 -2.40 -3.80 -13.35
N LEU A 60 -3.09 -3.02 -14.18
CA LEU A 60 -4.45 -2.53 -13.85
C LEU A 60 -5.45 -3.68 -13.63
N ASP A 61 -5.25 -4.81 -14.31
CA ASP A 61 -6.08 -6.02 -14.27
C ASP A 61 -6.09 -6.75 -12.91
N ARG A 62 -5.15 -6.42 -12.01
CA ARG A 62 -4.97 -7.17 -10.76
C ARG A 62 -5.72 -6.59 -9.56
N TYR A 63 -6.32 -5.41 -9.72
CA TYR A 63 -7.00 -4.67 -8.65
C TYR A 63 -8.45 -4.28 -8.99
N PHE A 64 -8.88 -4.51 -10.24
CA PHE A 64 -10.24 -4.34 -10.75
C PHE A 64 -10.60 -5.55 -11.61
#